data_AF-A0A382HAD9-F1
#
_entry.id   AF-A0A382HAD9-F1
#
_cell.length_a   1.000
_cell.length_b   1.000
_cell.length_c   1.000
_cell.angle_alpha   90.00
_cell.angle_beta   90.00
_cell.angle_gamma   90.00
#
_symmetry.space_group_name_H-M   'P 1'
#
loop_
_entity.id
_entity.type
_entity.pdbx_description
1 polymer ?
#
loop_
_entity_poly.entity_id
_entity_poly.type
_entity_poly.pdbx_seq_one_letter_code
_entity_poly.pdbx_strand_id
1 'polypeptide(L)'
;MICISRSSNILPISGEYDDFVRRGSGIIEREFGPFEYESFRADISGSVGTGQSWQLPFFIAHAIDAAAGSELVEDVDAADYVVWATGRVDYDLNILEVDHIAEKIKGSHSLFEKIASSQPKAVIAAPAAQISLLDEIPDFGENFSVLPAESGFQVCKDLDLNLEPKTASGSIKNRSGKNSRFAAAVLAAAIVIAWGFFYFAPVKTDVLVSWRGR
;
A
#
# COMPACT_ATOMS: atom_id res chain seq x y z
N MET A 1 -5.15 13.74 2.27
CA MET A 1 -6.49 13.39 1.74
C MET A 1 -6.41 12.22 0.78
N ILE A 2 -7.50 11.46 0.66
CA ILE A 2 -7.63 10.32 -0.26
C ILE A 2 -8.76 10.59 -1.26
N CYS A 3 -8.49 10.40 -2.55
CA CYS A 3 -9.43 10.61 -3.65
C CYS A 3 -9.62 9.35 -4.49
N ILE A 4 -10.76 9.25 -5.21
CA ILE A 4 -10.98 8.18 -6.19
C ILE A 4 -10.59 8.64 -7.60
N SER A 5 -9.80 7.83 -8.31
CA SER A 5 -9.56 7.92 -9.76
C SER A 5 -9.29 9.34 -10.28
N ARG A 6 -8.39 10.07 -9.63
CA ARG A 6 -7.99 11.46 -9.97
C ARG A 6 -9.11 12.49 -9.86
N SER A 7 -10.26 12.11 -9.34
CA SER A 7 -11.36 13.03 -9.06
C SER A 7 -11.07 13.93 -7.86
N SER A 8 -11.94 14.92 -7.65
CA SER A 8 -11.99 15.74 -6.44
C SER A 8 -12.87 15.14 -5.34
N ASN A 9 -13.36 13.91 -5.51
CA ASN A 9 -14.22 13.25 -4.51
C ASN A 9 -13.35 12.73 -3.37
N ILE A 10 -13.48 13.36 -2.21
CA ILE A 10 -12.74 13.01 -0.99
C ILE A 10 -13.43 11.84 -0.30
N LEU A 11 -12.65 10.83 0.09
CA LEU A 11 -13.18 9.65 0.78
C LEU A 11 -13.39 9.87 2.27
N PRO A 12 -14.35 9.15 2.92
CA PRO A 12 -14.63 9.29 4.35
C PRO A 12 -13.41 9.12 5.25
N ILE A 13 -12.50 8.20 4.91
CA ILE A 13 -11.28 7.93 5.69
C ILE A 13 -10.20 9.03 5.57
N SER A 14 -10.42 10.09 4.78
CA SER A 14 -9.39 11.11 4.53
C SER A 14 -8.94 11.84 5.79
N GLY A 15 -9.83 12.04 6.77
CA GLY A 15 -9.45 12.66 8.05
C GLY A 15 -8.51 11.79 8.87
N GLU A 16 -8.84 10.49 9.00
CA GLU A 16 -7.98 9.51 9.68
C GLU A 16 -6.63 9.35 8.95
N TYR A 17 -6.64 9.39 7.61
CA TYR A 17 -5.42 9.40 6.82
C TYR A 17 -4.57 10.65 7.06
N ASP A 18 -5.20 11.84 7.12
CA ASP A 18 -4.49 13.08 7.40
C ASP A 18 -3.84 13.05 8.79
N ASP A 19 -4.49 12.44 9.79
CA ASP A 19 -3.89 12.21 11.11
C ASP A 19 -2.75 11.19 11.08
N PHE A 20 -2.88 10.13 10.27
CA PHE A 20 -1.85 9.10 10.10
C PHE A 20 -0.56 9.64 9.49
N VAL A 21 -0.65 10.66 8.62
CA VAL A 21 0.50 11.30 7.96
C VAL A 21 0.94 12.62 8.57
N ARG A 22 0.19 13.14 9.56
CA ARG A 22 0.35 14.49 10.10
C ARG A 22 1.76 14.76 10.62
N ARG A 23 2.29 15.94 10.32
CA ARG A 23 3.56 16.40 10.88
C ARG A 23 3.50 16.50 12.42
N GLY A 24 4.49 15.90 13.09
CA GLY A 24 4.65 15.97 14.55
C GLY A 24 3.84 14.96 15.37
N SER A 25 2.87 14.25 14.78
CA SER A 25 2.06 13.25 15.49
C SER A 25 1.74 11.99 14.68
N GLY A 26 1.73 12.09 13.35
CA GLY A 26 1.47 10.99 12.45
C GLY A 26 2.66 10.04 12.36
N ILE A 27 2.35 8.75 12.25
CA ILE A 27 3.35 7.68 12.17
C ILE A 27 4.21 7.85 10.91
N ILE A 28 3.63 8.27 9.79
CA ILE A 28 4.36 8.39 8.52
C ILE A 28 5.42 9.51 8.55
N GLU A 29 5.11 10.69 9.10
CA GLU A 29 6.13 11.74 9.30
C GLU A 29 7.23 11.25 10.25
N ARG A 30 6.85 10.54 11.33
CA ARG A 30 7.82 10.07 12.32
C ARG A 30 8.81 9.08 11.72
N GLU A 31 8.35 8.15 10.89
CA GLU A 31 9.20 7.10 10.32
C GLU A 31 9.95 7.51 9.05
N PHE A 32 9.29 8.25 8.17
CA PHE A 32 9.79 8.48 6.80
C PHE A 32 10.05 9.96 6.48
N GLY A 33 9.70 10.84 7.41
CA GLY A 33 9.95 12.28 7.32
C GLY A 33 11.40 12.67 7.68
N PRO A 34 11.68 13.98 7.70
CA PRO A 34 10.77 15.06 7.32
C PRO A 34 10.49 15.05 5.81
N PHE A 35 9.23 15.26 5.42
CA PHE A 35 8.87 15.48 4.03
C PHE A 35 9.00 16.95 3.63
N GLU A 36 9.26 17.21 2.36
CA GLU A 36 9.31 18.57 1.81
C GLU A 36 7.93 19.26 1.87
N TYR A 37 6.87 18.47 1.78
CA TYR A 37 5.48 18.94 1.75
C TYR A 37 4.71 18.51 2.99
N GLU A 38 3.86 19.40 3.50
CA GLU A 38 3.08 19.20 4.73
C GLU A 38 1.78 18.40 4.52
N SER A 39 1.47 18.02 3.27
CA SER A 39 0.21 17.37 2.93
C SER A 39 0.38 16.33 1.84
N PHE A 40 -0.32 15.22 2.02
CA PHE A 40 -0.30 14.07 1.13
C PHE A 40 -1.66 13.92 0.43
N ARG A 41 -1.67 13.75 -0.90
CA ARG A 41 -2.82 13.29 -1.68
C ARG A 41 -2.60 11.86 -2.20
N ALA A 42 -3.38 10.93 -1.69
CA ALA A 42 -3.47 9.58 -2.25
C ALA A 42 -4.60 9.50 -3.28
N ASP A 43 -4.35 8.76 -4.36
CA ASP A 43 -5.36 8.38 -5.33
C ASP A 43 -5.57 6.87 -5.27
N ILE A 44 -6.83 6.42 -5.25
CA ILE A 44 -7.16 4.99 -5.23
C ILE A 44 -8.29 4.69 -6.23
N SER A 45 -8.40 3.44 -6.66
CA SER A 45 -9.37 3.04 -7.69
C SER A 45 -10.80 2.85 -7.18
N GLY A 46 -10.97 2.63 -5.87
CA GLY A 46 -12.23 2.23 -5.27
C GLY A 46 -12.49 2.95 -3.96
N SER A 47 -13.75 3.00 -3.54
CA SER A 47 -14.11 3.63 -2.27
C SER A 47 -13.62 2.80 -1.09
N VAL A 48 -13.26 3.51 -0.01
CA VAL A 48 -12.96 2.94 1.30
C VAL A 48 -13.88 3.63 2.31
N GLY A 49 -14.76 2.84 2.92
CA GLY A 49 -15.84 3.35 3.75
C GLY A 49 -15.37 3.67 5.16
N THR A 50 -14.92 2.63 5.88
CA THR A 50 -14.57 2.69 7.30
C THR A 50 -13.53 1.63 7.64
N GLY A 51 -13.04 1.66 8.89
CA GLY A 51 -12.07 0.69 9.40
C GLY A 51 -10.63 1.13 9.18
N GLN A 52 -9.69 0.32 9.68
CA GLN A 52 -8.28 0.69 9.76
C GLN A 52 -7.36 -0.25 8.98
N SER A 53 -7.92 -1.19 8.23
CA SER A 53 -7.14 -2.16 7.45
C SER A 53 -6.38 -1.55 6.27
N TRP A 54 -6.66 -0.29 5.95
CA TRP A 54 -5.94 0.49 4.95
C TRP A 54 -4.58 1.01 5.46
N GLN A 55 -4.34 1.02 6.77
CA GLN A 55 -3.14 1.65 7.33
C GLN A 55 -1.86 0.93 6.90
N LEU A 56 -1.83 -0.41 6.89
CA LEU A 56 -0.66 -1.16 6.42
C LEU A 56 -0.33 -0.90 4.95
N PRO A 57 -1.27 -1.02 3.98
CA PRO A 57 -0.97 -0.70 2.59
C PRO A 57 -0.47 0.75 2.41
N PHE A 58 -1.06 1.73 3.12
CA PHE A 58 -0.58 3.11 3.07
C PHE A 58 0.79 3.31 3.72
N PHE A 59 1.09 2.60 4.80
CA PHE A 59 2.41 2.59 5.43
C PHE A 59 3.49 2.08 4.46
N ILE A 60 3.23 0.94 3.81
CA ILE A 60 4.15 0.36 2.81
C ILE A 60 4.31 1.31 1.62
N ALA A 61 3.24 1.94 1.14
CA ALA A 61 3.31 2.91 0.04
C ALA A 61 4.26 4.07 0.36
N HIS A 62 4.16 4.65 1.56
CA HIS A 62 5.07 5.70 2.00
C HIS A 62 6.50 5.21 2.22
N ALA A 63 6.67 3.96 2.69
CA ALA A 63 7.99 3.36 2.79
C ALA A 63 8.65 3.22 1.41
N ILE A 64 7.90 2.78 0.39
CA ILE A 64 8.38 2.67 -1.00
C ILE A 64 8.76 4.04 -1.55
N ASP A 65 7.91 5.06 -1.35
CA ASP A 65 8.18 6.44 -1.79
C ASP A 65 9.41 7.06 -1.09
N ALA A 66 9.65 6.68 0.17
CA ALA A 66 10.80 7.12 0.94
C ALA A 66 12.09 6.36 0.59
N ALA A 67 11.98 5.11 0.13
CA ALA A 67 13.12 4.25 -0.15
C ALA A 67 13.91 4.68 -1.39
N ALA A 68 15.22 4.53 -1.35
CA ALA A 68 16.08 4.81 -2.49
C ALA A 68 16.03 3.67 -3.52
N GLY A 69 15.72 3.99 -4.78
CA GLY A 69 15.75 3.00 -5.87
C GLY A 69 14.43 2.28 -6.13
N SER A 70 13.38 2.65 -5.40
CA SER A 70 12.02 2.16 -5.59
C SER A 70 11.10 3.31 -5.99
N GLU A 71 10.03 3.00 -6.72
CA GLU A 71 8.95 3.95 -7.01
C GLU A 71 7.60 3.23 -7.08
N LEU A 72 6.52 3.96 -6.77
CA LEU A 72 5.17 3.48 -6.99
C LEU A 72 4.73 3.76 -8.43
N VAL A 73 4.17 2.75 -9.10
CA VAL A 73 3.59 2.91 -10.45
C VAL A 73 2.09 2.63 -10.46
N GLU A 74 1.43 3.09 -11.53
CA GLU A 74 -0.04 3.09 -11.61
C GLU A 74 -0.63 1.82 -12.23
N ASP A 75 0.14 1.05 -12.99
CA ASP A 75 -0.36 -0.16 -13.65
C ASP A 75 0.45 -1.36 -13.18
N VAL A 76 -0.26 -2.41 -12.78
CA VAL A 76 0.31 -3.72 -12.43
C VAL A 76 1.23 -4.23 -13.54
N ASP A 77 0.91 -3.96 -14.80
CA ASP A 77 1.72 -4.42 -15.94
C ASP A 77 3.06 -3.66 -16.07
N ALA A 78 3.19 -2.51 -15.41
CA ALA A 78 4.43 -1.74 -15.31
C ALA A 78 5.23 -2.06 -14.03
N ALA A 79 4.70 -2.90 -13.14
CA ALA A 79 5.34 -3.29 -11.91
C ALA A 79 6.39 -4.39 -12.14
N ASP A 80 7.56 -4.26 -11.51
CA ASP A 80 8.45 -5.40 -11.28
C ASP A 80 7.97 -6.23 -10.08
N TYR A 81 7.29 -5.59 -9.13
CA TYR A 81 6.83 -6.19 -7.88
C TYR A 81 5.45 -5.68 -7.48
N VAL A 82 4.57 -6.58 -7.04
CA VAL A 82 3.24 -6.21 -6.55
C VAL A 82 3.11 -6.54 -5.06
N VAL A 83 2.69 -5.57 -4.27
CA VAL A 83 2.37 -5.79 -2.84
C VAL A 83 0.87 -5.69 -2.64
N TRP A 84 0.26 -6.81 -2.26
CA TRP A 84 -1.08 -6.87 -1.72
C TRP A 84 -1.00 -6.81 -0.21
N ALA A 85 -1.68 -5.85 0.42
CA ALA A 85 -1.58 -5.67 1.87
C ALA A 85 -2.91 -5.34 2.55
N THR A 86 -3.06 -5.82 3.79
CA THR A 86 -4.18 -5.49 4.68
C THR A 86 -3.68 -5.53 6.12
N GLY A 87 -4.07 -4.57 6.94
CA GLY A 87 -3.63 -4.54 8.34
C GLY A 87 -3.80 -3.17 8.96
N ARG A 88 -3.91 -3.16 10.29
CA ARG A 88 -3.93 -1.94 11.10
C ARG A 88 -2.53 -1.69 11.65
N VAL A 89 -2.06 -0.44 11.59
CA VAL A 89 -0.74 -0.05 12.10
C VAL A 89 -0.94 0.78 13.35
N ASP A 90 -0.45 0.32 14.49
CA ASP A 90 -0.49 1.12 15.71
C ASP A 90 0.69 2.11 15.79
N TYR A 91 0.71 2.92 16.85
CA TYR A 91 1.75 3.92 17.03
C TYR A 91 3.14 3.30 17.26
N ASP A 92 3.25 2.07 17.72
CA ASP A 92 4.53 1.37 17.94
C ASP A 92 4.93 0.53 16.70
N LEU A 93 4.22 0.73 15.58
CA LEU A 93 4.36 0.03 14.32
C LEU A 93 3.98 -1.45 14.36
N ASN A 94 3.29 -1.91 15.40
CA ASN A 94 2.76 -3.27 15.41
C ASN A 94 1.64 -3.39 14.39
N ILE A 95 1.60 -4.54 13.73
CA ILE A 95 0.53 -4.86 12.78
C ILE A 95 -0.56 -5.64 13.51
N LEU A 96 -1.70 -5.01 13.64
CA LEU A 96 -2.86 -5.55 14.35
C LEU A 96 -3.84 -6.21 13.38
N GLU A 97 -4.63 -7.12 13.95
CA GLU A 97 -5.67 -7.87 13.25
C GLU A 97 -6.73 -6.98 12.62
N VAL A 98 -7.33 -7.48 11.54
CA VAL A 98 -8.40 -6.81 10.80
C VAL A 98 -9.48 -7.79 10.39
N ASP A 99 -10.68 -7.27 10.19
CA ASP A 99 -11.82 -8.08 9.78
C ASP A 99 -11.79 -8.40 8.28
N HIS A 100 -12.56 -9.41 7.88
CA HIS A 100 -12.92 -9.72 6.50
C HIS A 100 -11.73 -9.99 5.56
N ILE A 101 -10.68 -10.66 6.05
CA ILE A 101 -9.52 -11.01 5.21
C ILE A 101 -9.94 -11.91 4.05
N ALA A 102 -10.71 -12.98 4.32
CA ALA A 102 -11.21 -13.91 3.31
C ALA A 102 -12.00 -13.19 2.19
N GLU A 103 -12.87 -12.25 2.56
CA GLU A 103 -13.65 -11.47 1.59
C GLU A 103 -12.78 -10.51 0.79
N LYS A 104 -11.75 -9.89 1.39
CA LYS A 104 -10.78 -9.05 0.67
C LYS A 104 -10.03 -9.85 -0.38
N ILE A 105 -9.58 -11.05 -0.05
CA ILE A 105 -8.93 -11.95 -1.00
C ILE A 105 -9.89 -12.32 -2.12
N LYS A 106 -11.10 -12.77 -1.77
CA LYS A 106 -12.12 -13.15 -2.75
C LYS A 106 -12.44 -12.00 -3.72
N GLY A 107 -12.54 -10.77 -3.21
CA GLY A 107 -12.73 -9.60 -4.06
C GLY A 107 -11.52 -9.32 -4.96
N SER A 108 -10.31 -9.63 -4.49
CA SER A 108 -9.06 -9.45 -5.23
C SER A 108 -8.76 -10.52 -6.27
N HIS A 109 -9.64 -11.51 -6.44
CA HIS A 109 -9.37 -12.66 -7.31
C HIS A 109 -8.94 -12.25 -8.73
N SER A 110 -9.64 -11.28 -9.33
CA SER A 110 -9.31 -10.79 -10.68
C SER A 110 -7.94 -10.11 -10.76
N LEU A 111 -7.51 -9.42 -9.70
CA LEU A 111 -6.18 -8.84 -9.59
C LEU A 111 -5.13 -9.94 -9.49
N PHE A 112 -5.37 -10.97 -8.66
CA PHE A 112 -4.46 -12.11 -8.54
C PHE A 112 -4.34 -12.89 -9.84
N GLU A 113 -5.41 -13.10 -10.59
CA GLU A 113 -5.36 -13.69 -11.94
C GLU A 113 -4.54 -12.82 -12.91
N LYS A 114 -4.69 -11.49 -12.86
CA LYS A 114 -3.89 -10.56 -13.66
C LYS A 114 -2.40 -10.67 -13.32
N ILE A 115 -2.07 -10.69 -12.04
CA ILE A 115 -0.69 -10.84 -11.56
C ILE A 115 -0.12 -12.22 -11.94
N ALA A 116 -0.88 -13.30 -11.77
CA ALA A 116 -0.44 -14.65 -12.11
C ALA A 116 -0.22 -14.84 -13.62
N SER A 117 -0.99 -14.13 -14.45
CA SER A 117 -0.85 -14.14 -15.91
C SER A 117 0.24 -13.19 -16.43
N SER A 118 0.73 -12.28 -15.58
CA SER A 118 1.88 -11.42 -15.85
C SER A 118 3.13 -11.98 -15.14
N GLN A 119 4.32 -11.45 -15.45
CA GLN A 119 5.57 -11.92 -14.84
C GLN A 119 6.01 -11.26 -13.51
N PRO A 120 5.30 -10.28 -12.89
CA PRO A 120 5.81 -9.69 -11.66
C PRO A 120 5.73 -10.69 -10.50
N LYS A 121 6.68 -10.57 -9.58
CA LYS A 121 6.59 -11.25 -8.28
C LYS A 121 5.55 -10.53 -7.42
N ALA A 122 4.82 -11.27 -6.61
CA ALA A 122 3.82 -10.71 -5.73
C ALA A 122 4.00 -11.15 -4.28
N VAL A 123 3.79 -10.22 -3.35
CA VAL A 123 3.75 -10.47 -1.91
C VAL A 123 2.37 -10.16 -1.36
N ILE A 124 1.89 -11.04 -0.50
CA ILE A 124 0.70 -10.87 0.31
C ILE A 124 1.13 -10.57 1.75
N ALA A 125 1.01 -9.32 2.18
CA ALA A 125 1.30 -8.88 3.54
C ALA A 125 0.02 -8.75 4.37
N ALA A 126 -0.13 -9.56 5.40
CA ALA A 126 -1.28 -9.53 6.31
C ALA A 126 -0.83 -9.73 7.76
N PRO A 127 -1.66 -9.42 8.77
CA PRO A 127 -1.27 -9.53 10.17
C PRO A 127 -0.82 -10.96 10.48
N ALA A 128 0.36 -11.11 11.10
CA ALA A 128 0.97 -12.42 11.35
C ALA A 128 0.03 -13.39 12.08
N ALA A 129 -0.77 -12.88 13.01
CA ALA A 129 -1.77 -13.66 13.76
C ALA A 129 -2.91 -14.24 12.90
N GLN A 130 -3.12 -13.72 11.68
CA GLN A 130 -4.21 -14.09 10.78
C GLN A 130 -3.74 -14.72 9.47
N ILE A 131 -2.47 -15.09 9.36
CA ILE A 131 -1.91 -15.67 8.13
C ILE A 131 -2.54 -17.03 7.79
N SER A 132 -2.99 -17.79 8.78
CA SER A 132 -3.73 -19.04 8.54
C SER A 132 -5.04 -18.83 7.77
N LEU A 133 -5.62 -17.63 7.79
CA LEU A 133 -6.77 -17.28 6.95
C LEU A 133 -6.41 -17.16 5.47
N LEU A 134 -5.11 -17.11 5.16
CA LEU A 134 -4.59 -17.11 3.79
C LEU A 134 -4.37 -18.52 3.23
N ASP A 135 -4.39 -19.56 4.07
CA ASP A 135 -4.25 -20.95 3.60
C ASP A 135 -5.53 -21.46 2.91
N GLU A 136 -6.66 -20.80 3.15
CA GLU A 136 -7.95 -21.10 2.50
C GLU A 136 -8.06 -20.54 1.07
N ILE A 137 -7.02 -19.86 0.61
CA ILE A 137 -7.01 -19.19 -0.68
C ILE A 137 -6.56 -20.16 -1.79
N PRO A 138 -7.19 -20.15 -2.99
CA PRO A 138 -6.67 -20.87 -4.15
C PRO A 138 -5.19 -20.56 -4.42
N ASP A 139 -4.44 -21.59 -4.83
CA ASP A 139 -3.05 -21.47 -5.27
C ASP A 139 -2.97 -20.44 -6.42
N PHE A 140 -2.46 -19.26 -6.11
CA PHE A 140 -2.27 -18.19 -7.08
C PHE A 140 -1.00 -18.37 -7.93
N GLY A 141 -0.33 -19.53 -7.79
CA GLY A 141 0.87 -19.90 -8.51
C GLY A 141 2.15 -19.57 -7.75
N GLU A 142 3.28 -20.07 -8.26
CA GLU A 142 4.61 -19.95 -7.62
C GLU A 142 5.13 -18.51 -7.47
N ASN A 143 4.46 -17.53 -8.10
CA ASN A 143 4.86 -16.12 -8.08
C ASN A 143 4.39 -15.35 -6.83
N PHE A 144 3.55 -15.97 -5.99
CA PHE A 144 3.03 -15.36 -4.77
C PHE A 144 3.78 -15.87 -3.55
N SER A 145 4.27 -14.96 -2.72
CA SER A 145 4.76 -15.27 -1.39
C SER A 145 3.91 -14.56 -0.32
N VAL A 146 3.76 -15.22 0.81
CA VAL A 146 3.05 -14.69 1.97
C VAL A 146 4.06 -14.13 2.96
N LEU A 147 3.82 -12.89 3.39
CA LEU A 147 4.63 -12.17 4.36
C LEU A 147 3.82 -11.96 5.65
N PRO A 148 4.12 -12.71 6.73
CA PRO A 148 3.53 -12.48 8.05
C PRO A 148 3.97 -11.12 8.60
N ALA A 149 3.08 -10.14 8.62
CA ALA A 149 3.38 -8.80 9.08
C ALA A 149 3.19 -8.72 10.60
N GLU A 150 4.30 -8.64 11.35
CA GLU A 150 4.30 -8.40 12.80
C GLU A 150 4.51 -6.92 13.13
N SER A 151 5.39 -6.25 12.38
CA SER A 151 5.65 -4.82 12.51
C SER A 151 5.91 -4.16 11.15
N GLY A 152 5.67 -2.85 11.06
CA GLY A 152 5.94 -2.06 9.85
C GLY A 152 7.40 -2.15 9.40
N PHE A 153 8.37 -2.11 10.34
CA PHE A 153 9.79 -2.25 10.01
C PHE A 153 10.14 -3.63 9.47
N GLN A 154 9.56 -4.69 10.04
CA GLN A 154 9.78 -6.05 9.55
C GLN A 154 9.30 -6.16 8.09
N VAL A 155 8.12 -5.60 7.77
CA VAL A 155 7.60 -5.57 6.41
C VAL A 155 8.53 -4.80 5.46
N CYS A 156 9.03 -3.62 5.85
CA CYS A 156 9.95 -2.86 5.01
C CYS A 156 11.25 -3.62 4.73
N LYS A 157 11.79 -4.30 5.74
CA LYS A 157 13.00 -5.11 5.62
C LYS A 157 12.78 -6.33 4.71
N ASP A 158 11.66 -7.02 4.86
CA ASP A 158 11.33 -8.20 4.04
C ASP A 158 11.05 -7.84 2.59
N LEU A 159 10.59 -6.61 2.33
CA LEU A 159 10.45 -6.03 0.99
C LEU A 159 11.77 -5.45 0.45
N ASP A 160 12.89 -5.58 1.17
CA ASP A 160 14.22 -5.06 0.83
C ASP A 160 14.22 -3.54 0.50
N LEU A 161 13.39 -2.77 1.22
CA LEU A 161 13.31 -1.33 1.01
C LEU A 161 14.51 -0.63 1.63
N ASN A 162 15.33 0.03 0.81
CA ASN A 162 16.46 0.82 1.28
C ASN A 162 16.00 2.17 1.84
N LEU A 163 15.57 2.17 3.10
CA LEU A 163 15.18 3.36 3.85
C LEU A 163 16.45 4.07 4.36
N GLU A 164 17.02 4.94 3.53
CA GLU A 164 18.10 5.83 3.96
C GLU A 164 17.55 6.85 4.97
N PRO A 165 18.19 7.04 6.15
CA PRO A 165 17.76 8.07 7.07
C PRO A 165 17.91 9.44 6.39
N LYS A 166 16.78 10.10 6.11
CA LYS A 166 16.75 11.49 5.65
C LYS A 166 17.23 12.36 6.80
N THR A 167 18.54 12.58 6.86
CA THR A 167 19.12 13.58 7.75
C THR A 167 18.51 14.92 7.40
N ALA A 168 17.89 15.57 8.39
CA ALA A 168 17.37 16.92 8.29
C ALA A 168 18.52 17.89 8.00
N SER A 169 18.89 18.01 6.74
CA SER A 169 19.87 18.98 6.26
C SER A 169 19.41 19.40 4.88
N GLY A 170 18.78 20.57 4.84
CA GLY A 170 18.33 21.21 3.61
C GLY A 170 19.51 21.38 2.66
N SER A 171 19.50 20.62 1.58
CA SER A 171 20.30 20.94 0.41
C SER A 171 19.51 20.54 -0.83
N ILE A 172 19.06 21.55 -1.56
CA ILE A 172 18.46 21.40 -2.88
C ILE A 172 19.49 20.69 -3.76
N LYS A 173 19.31 19.39 -4.01
CA LYS A 173 20.09 18.65 -5.00
C LYS A 173 19.32 18.61 -6.31
N ASN A 174 19.77 19.44 -7.26
CA ASN A 174 19.44 19.28 -8.68
C ASN A 174 19.81 17.85 -9.11
N ARG A 175 18.80 17.01 -9.36
CA ARG A 175 19.00 15.68 -9.96
C ARG A 175 19.16 15.83 -11.48
N SER A 176 20.38 16.20 -11.90
CA SER A 176 20.88 15.92 -13.25
C SER A 176 21.10 14.41 -13.37
N GLY A 177 20.50 13.79 -14.38
CA GLY A 177 20.38 12.34 -14.49
C GLY A 177 21.68 11.57 -14.70
N LYS A 178 21.62 10.26 -14.41
CA LYS A 178 22.03 9.13 -15.28
C LYS A 178 21.83 7.79 -14.52
N ASN A 179 21.04 6.92 -15.12
CA ASN A 179 21.03 5.45 -15.03
C ASN A 179 21.30 4.81 -13.66
N SER A 180 20.25 4.63 -12.84
CA SER A 180 20.17 3.51 -11.90
C SER A 180 19.06 2.58 -12.34
N ARG A 181 19.23 1.27 -12.16
CA ARG A 181 18.19 0.26 -12.44
C ARG A 181 17.07 0.52 -11.44
N PHE A 182 15.94 1.05 -11.92
CA PHE A 182 14.77 1.33 -11.09
C PHE A 182 14.02 0.03 -10.86
N ALA A 183 13.63 -0.24 -9.61
CA ALA A 183 12.64 -1.27 -9.32
C ALA A 183 11.29 -0.56 -9.15
N ALA A 184 10.38 -0.75 -10.11
CA ALA A 184 9.03 -0.22 -10.06
C ALA A 184 8.16 -1.17 -9.23
N ALA A 185 7.51 -0.67 -8.17
CA ALA A 185 6.58 -1.44 -7.37
C ALA A 185 5.15 -0.91 -7.57
N VAL A 186 4.16 -1.79 -7.72
CA VAL A 186 2.75 -1.42 -7.61
C VAL A 186 2.25 -1.90 -6.26
N LEU A 187 1.78 -0.96 -5.45
CA LEU A 187 0.97 -1.33 -4.31
C LEU A 187 -0.46 -1.54 -4.81
N ALA A 188 -0.98 -2.76 -4.65
CA ALA A 188 -2.37 -3.10 -4.93
C ALA A 188 -3.07 -3.40 -3.60
N ALA A 189 -3.62 -2.40 -2.94
CA ALA A 189 -4.44 -2.66 -1.76
C ALA A 189 -5.78 -3.31 -2.17
N ALA A 190 -6.34 -4.17 -1.32
CA ALA A 190 -7.70 -4.67 -1.52
C ALA A 190 -8.58 -4.25 -0.37
N ILE A 191 -9.53 -3.40 -0.68
CA ILE A 191 -10.53 -2.96 0.28
C ILE A 191 -11.88 -3.36 -0.29
N VAL A 192 -12.38 -4.51 0.16
CA VAL A 192 -13.75 -4.96 -0.08
C VAL A 192 -14.61 -4.39 1.04
N ILE A 193 -15.48 -3.43 0.71
CA ILE A 193 -16.52 -2.97 1.62
C ILE A 193 -17.72 -3.91 1.46
N ALA A 194 -17.97 -4.74 2.46
CA ALA A 194 -19.24 -5.45 2.59
C ALA A 194 -20.30 -4.46 3.10
N TRP A 195 -21.07 -3.86 2.19
CA TRP A 195 -22.38 -3.31 2.53
C TRP A 195 -23.45 -4.12 1.79
N GLY A 196 -24.41 -4.61 2.57
CA GLY A 196 -25.39 -5.61 2.17
C GLY A 196 -26.15 -5.29 0.90
N PHE A 197 -26.46 -6.37 0.16
CA PHE A 197 -27.56 -6.51 -0.79
C PHE A 197 -27.84 -5.30 -1.70
N PHE A 198 -27.28 -5.28 -2.91
CA PHE A 198 -28.03 -5.13 -4.18
C PHE A 198 -27.08 -5.29 -5.39
N TYR A 199 -27.36 -6.32 -6.19
CA TYR A 199 -27.16 -6.51 -7.63
C TYR A 199 -26.33 -5.51 -8.49
N PHE A 200 -25.50 -6.10 -9.37
CA PHE A 200 -24.85 -5.57 -10.60
C PHE A 200 -23.69 -4.55 -10.49
N ALA A 201 -22.45 -5.07 -10.49
CA ALA A 201 -21.37 -4.78 -11.47
C ALA A 201 -20.05 -5.40 -10.95
N PRO A 202 -19.12 -5.86 -11.84
CA PRO A 202 -17.78 -6.25 -11.41
C PRO A 202 -17.06 -5.01 -10.88
N VAL A 203 -16.90 -4.93 -9.56
CA VAL A 203 -16.07 -3.90 -8.92
C VAL A 203 -14.63 -4.25 -9.25
N LYS A 204 -13.99 -3.43 -10.09
CA LYS A 204 -12.53 -3.50 -10.30
C LYS A 204 -11.86 -3.08 -8.99
N THR A 205 -11.41 -4.05 -8.20
CA THR A 205 -10.69 -3.81 -6.95
C THR A 205 -9.18 -3.84 -7.21
N ASP A 206 -8.68 -2.82 -7.91
CA ASP A 206 -7.23 -2.65 -8.12
C ASP A 206 -6.81 -1.38 -7.37
N VAL A 207 -6.53 -1.39 -6.05
CA VAL A 207 -6.12 -0.13 -5.40
C VAL A 207 -4.71 0.24 -5.87
N LEU A 208 -4.65 1.03 -6.93
CA LEU A 208 -3.42 1.57 -7.52
C LEU A 208 -3.15 2.91 -6.84
N VAL A 209 -2.11 2.98 -6.01
CA VAL A 209 -1.76 4.21 -5.28
C VAL A 209 -0.79 5.04 -6.13
N SER A 210 -1.25 6.17 -6.65
CA SER A 210 -0.40 7.14 -7.37
C SER A 210 0.00 8.31 -6.47
N TRP A 211 1.30 8.64 -6.46
CA TRP A 211 1.82 9.91 -5.95
C TRP A 211 2.47 10.65 -7.11
N ARG A 212 2.03 11.88 -7.39
CA ARG A 212 2.75 12.75 -8.33
C ARG A 212 3.34 13.92 -7.56
N GLY A 213 4.66 14.00 -7.59
CA GLY A 213 5.41 15.19 -7.22
C GLY A 213 4.86 16.41 -7.97
N ARG A 214 4.61 17.47 -7.22
CA ARG A 214 4.64 18.83 -7.73
C ARG A 214 5.87 19.50 -7.17
#